data_AF-A0A9D7TUU2-F1
#
_entry.id   AF-A0A9D7TUU2-F1
#
_cell.length_a   1.000
_cell.length_b   1.000
_cell.length_c   1.000
_cell.angle_alpha   90.00
_cell.angle_beta   90.00
_cell.angle_gamma   90.00
#
_symmetry.space_group_name_H-M   'P 1'
#
loop_
_entity.id
_entity.type
_entity.pdbx_description
1 polymer ?
#
loop_
_entity_poly.entity_id
_entity_poly.type
_entity_poly.pdbx_seq_one_letter_code
_entity_poly.pdbx_strand_id
1 'polypeptide(L)' 'MVIERTNNEIVIRINDDNEQLGQVDLDKIIDTIRYYQIIKKSKASQSDIDVLAKEISTNWWNENKARFETKQ' A
#
# COMPACT_ATOMS: atom_id res chain seq x y z
N MET A 1 1.15 -15.32 -17.94
CA MET A 1 1.36 -13.90 -17.61
C MET A 1 2.18 -13.25 -18.70
N VAL A 2 1.71 -12.11 -19.23
CA VAL A 2 2.41 -11.30 -20.24
C VAL A 2 2.46 -9.86 -19.77
N ILE A 3 3.63 -9.21 -19.88
CA ILE A 3 3.81 -7.80 -19.52
C ILE A 3 4.35 -7.07 -20.74
N GLU A 4 3.59 -6.09 -21.21
CA GLU A 4 3.90 -5.29 -22.40
C GLU A 4 3.94 -3.80 -22.05
N ARG A 5 4.84 -3.06 -22.70
CA ARG A 5 4.92 -1.59 -22.60
C ARG A 5 4.67 -0.99 -23.97
N THR A 6 3.59 -0.21 -24.12
CA THR A 6 3.18 0.37 -25.39
C THR A 6 2.59 1.76 -25.16
N ASN A 7 2.94 2.75 -25.97
CA ASN A 7 2.29 4.09 -25.95
C ASN A 7 2.15 4.72 -24.55
N ASN A 8 3.20 4.65 -23.73
CA ASN A 8 3.22 5.12 -22.34
C ASN A 8 2.31 4.36 -21.36
N GLU A 9 1.81 3.19 -21.76
CA GLU A 9 1.00 2.29 -20.95
C GLU A 9 1.76 1.00 -20.62
N ILE A 10 1.38 0.37 -19.52
CA ILE A 10 1.83 -0.97 -19.14
C ILE A 10 0.60 -1.87 -19.18
N VAL A 11 0.61 -2.88 -20.05
CA VAL A 11 -0.45 -3.88 -20.16
C VAL A 11 0.02 -5.15 -19.46
N ILE A 12 -0.74 -5.58 -18.45
CA ILE A 12 -0.48 -6.83 -17.72
C ILE A 12 -1.62 -7.79 -18.05
N ARG A 13 -1.31 -8.90 -18.71
CA ARG A 13 -2.26 -9.98 -18.95
C ARG A 13 -1.93 -11.13 -18.02
N ILE A 14 -2.90 -11.50 -17.20
CA ILE A 14 -2.81 -12.65 -16.29
C ILE A 14 -3.80 -13.68 -16.82
N ASN A 15 -3.36 -14.93 -16.94
CA ASN A 15 -4.27 -16.01 -17.27
C ASN A 15 -5.04 -16.33 -16.00
N ASP A 16 -6.35 -16.42 -16.11
CA ASP A 16 -7.19 -16.84 -15.00
C ASP A 16 -7.09 -18.36 -14.85
N ASP A 17 -6.22 -18.81 -13.95
CA ASP A 17 -6.07 -20.22 -13.60
C ASP A 17 -7.03 -20.68 -12.50
N ASN A 18 -7.89 -19.78 -11.99
CA ASN A 18 -8.86 -20.02 -10.91
C ASN A 18 -8.29 -20.64 -9.62
N GLU A 19 -6.97 -20.69 -9.44
CA GLU A 19 -6.38 -21.52 -8.38
C GLU A 19 -5.75 -20.71 -7.24
N GLN A 20 -5.32 -19.45 -7.45
CA GLN A 20 -4.59 -18.72 -6.38
C GLN A 20 -4.79 -17.19 -6.34
N LEU A 21 -5.13 -16.53 -7.46
CA LEU A 21 -5.32 -15.08 -7.49
C LEU A 21 -6.81 -14.73 -7.32
N GLY A 22 -7.21 -14.52 -6.07
CA GLY A 22 -8.54 -14.04 -5.75
C GLY A 22 -8.73 -12.55 -6.06
N GLN A 23 -9.99 -12.11 -6.10
CA GLN A 23 -10.35 -10.69 -6.28
C GLN A 23 -9.62 -9.77 -5.28
N VAL A 24 -9.51 -10.20 -4.03
CA VAL A 24 -8.85 -9.44 -2.96
C VAL A 24 -7.36 -9.19 -3.24
N ASP A 25 -6.68 -10.15 -3.87
CA ASP A 25 -5.25 -10.02 -4.18
C ASP A 25 -5.04 -9.09 -5.37
N LEU A 26 -5.92 -9.17 -6.38
CA LEU A 26 -5.93 -8.26 -7.52
C LEU A 26 -6.19 -6.81 -7.09
N ASP A 27 -7.15 -6.59 -6.20
CA ASP A 27 -7.47 -5.25 -5.67
C ASP A 27 -6.26 -4.62 -4.97
N LYS A 28 -5.55 -5.38 -4.12
CA LYS A 28 -4.32 -4.92 -3.45
C LYS A 28 -3.21 -4.54 -4.42
N ILE A 29 -3.03 -5.32 -5.50
CA ILE A 29 -2.03 -5.03 -6.53
C ILE A 29 -2.39 -3.72 -7.25
N ILE A 30 -3.66 -3.54 -7.61
CA ILE A 30 -4.16 -2.32 -8.27
C ILE A 30 -3.98 -1.11 -7.34
N ASP A 31 -4.33 -1.24 -6.06
CA ASP A 31 -4.18 -0.17 -5.08
C ASP A 31 -2.72 0.23 -4.89
N THR A 32 -1.81 -0.74 -4.89
CA THR A 32 -0.36 -0.49 -4.81
C THR A 32 0.14 0.28 -6.04
N ILE A 33 -0.27 -0.14 -7.25
CA ILE A 33 0.07 0.58 -8.49
C ILE A 33 -0.46 2.02 -8.44
N ARG A 34 -1.70 2.20 -7.99
CA ARG A 34 -2.33 3.51 -7.84
C ARG A 34 -1.62 4.38 -6.82
N TYR A 35 -1.21 3.81 -5.68
CA TYR A 35 -0.40 4.49 -4.67
C TYR A 35 0.89 5.05 -5.28
N TYR A 36 1.64 4.23 -6.02
CA TYR A 36 2.87 4.68 -6.69
C TYR A 36 2.62 5.78 -7.74
N GLN A 37 1.50 5.71 -8.47
CA GLN A 37 1.13 6.75 -9.43
C GLN A 37 0.78 8.08 -8.76
N ILE A 38 0.10 8.04 -7.60
CA ILE A 38 -0.26 9.23 -6.82
C ILE A 38 1.00 9.87 -6.25
N ILE A 39 1.86 9.08 -5.58
CA ILE A 39 3.06 9.61 -4.95
C ILE A 39 4.14 10.03 -5.97
N LYS A 40 4.06 9.60 -7.24
CA LYS A 40 4.97 10.08 -8.30
C LYS A 40 4.92 11.60 -8.48
N LYS A 41 3.80 12.25 -8.15
CA LYS A 41 3.67 13.72 -8.11
C LYS A 41 3.97 14.32 -6.74
N SER A 42 4.10 13.50 -5.71
CA SER A 42 4.44 13.93 -4.37
C SER A 42 5.87 14.46 -4.34
N LYS A 43 6.04 15.63 -3.74
CA LYS A 43 7.35 16.20 -3.42
C LYS A 43 7.78 15.86 -1.99
N ALA A 44 6.99 15.05 -1.28
CA ALA A 44 7.30 14.62 0.07
C ALA A 44 8.61 13.83 0.04
N SER A 45 9.56 14.26 0.87
CA SER A 45 10.80 13.54 1.10
C SER A 45 10.54 12.31 1.97
N GLN A 46 11.50 11.37 2.01
CA GLN A 46 11.45 10.25 2.95
C GLN A 46 11.32 10.73 4.40
N SER A 47 11.96 11.86 4.74
CA SER A 47 11.84 12.48 6.06
C SER A 47 10.41 12.91 6.38
N ASP A 48 9.65 13.41 5.40
CA ASP A 48 8.25 13.81 5.62
C ASP A 48 7.35 12.58 5.88
N ILE A 49 7.65 11.47 5.20
CA ILE A 49 6.97 10.18 5.40
C ILE A 49 7.30 9.63 6.80
N ASP A 50 8.55 9.68 7.21
CA ASP A 50 9.01 9.17 8.51
C ASP A 50 8.41 9.95 9.68
N VAL A 51 8.29 11.28 9.54
CA VAL A 51 7.62 12.16 10.52
C VAL A 51 6.15 11.76 10.65
N LEU A 52 5.44 11.64 9.53
CA LEU A 52 4.03 11.24 9.51
C LEU A 52 3.82 9.85 10.13
N ALA A 53 4.66 8.87 9.78
CA ALA A 53 4.59 7.52 10.33
C ALA A 53 4.81 7.49 11.85
N LYS A 54 5.75 8.31 12.35
CA LYS A 54 6.01 8.47 13.78
C LYS A 54 4.83 9.12 14.51
N GLU A 55 4.22 10.15 13.93
CA GLU A 55 3.04 10.81 14.48
C GLU A 55 1.85 9.85 14.58
N ILE A 56 1.54 9.12 13.51
CA ILE A 56 0.46 8.11 13.49
C ILE A 56 0.71 7.06 14.57
N SER A 57 1.93 6.52 14.65
CA SER A 57 2.27 5.49 15.63
C SER A 57 2.16 5.99 17.06
N THR A 58 2.60 7.24 17.32
CA THR A 58 2.54 7.87 18.64
C THR A 58 1.09 8.13 19.05
N ASN A 59 0.27 8.68 18.14
CA ASN A 59 -1.14 8.95 18.39
C ASN A 59 -1.90 7.65 18.66
N TRP A 60 -1.72 6.64 17.81
CA TRP A 60 -2.32 5.33 18.00
C TRP A 60 -1.91 4.72 19.35
N TRP A 61 -0.63 4.76 19.71
CA TRP A 61 -0.17 4.23 21.00
C TRP A 61 -0.80 4.98 22.18
N ASN A 62 -0.85 6.31 22.14
CA ASN A 62 -1.46 7.11 23.20
C ASN A 62 -2.94 6.79 23.39
N GLU A 63 -3.68 6.56 22.30
CA GLU A 63 -5.09 6.18 22.33
C GLU A 63 -5.32 4.74 22.81
N ASN A 64 -4.36 3.84 22.58
CA ASN A 64 -4.56 2.40 22.76
C ASN A 64 -3.75 1.78 23.91
N LYS A 65 -2.78 2.50 24.51
CA LYS A 65 -1.92 1.97 25.58
C LYS A 65 -2.70 1.41 26.78
N ALA A 66 -3.84 2.01 27.11
CA ALA A 66 -4.70 1.55 28.20
C ALA A 66 -5.21 0.11 28.01
N ARG A 67 -5.31 -0.36 26.76
CA ARG A 67 -5.67 -1.76 26.42
C ARG A 67 -4.55 -2.75 26.78
N PHE A 68 -3.33 -2.26 26.97
CA PHE A 68 -2.14 -3.05 27.26
C PHE A 68 -1.66 -2.92 28.71
N GLU A 69 -2.15 -1.91 29.45
CA GLU A 69 -1.78 -1.65 30.85
C GLU A 69 -2.60 -2.49 31.87
N THR A 70 -3.61 -3.25 31.46
CA THR A 70 -4.50 -4.04 32.35
C THR A 70 -4.16 -5.54 32.45
N LYS A 71 -2.87 -5.88 32.56
CA LYS A 71 -2.42 -7.20 33.04
C LYS A 71 -1.22 -7.07 33.98
N GLN A 72 -1.48 -6.74 35.24
CA GLN A 72 -0.66 -7.16 36.39
C GLN A 72 -1.59 -7.51 37.55
#